data_AF-A0A8X6IPU6-F1
#
_entry.id   AF-A0A8X6IPU6-F1
#
_cell.length_a   1.000
_cell.length_b   1.000
_cell.length_c   1.000
_cell.angle_alpha   90.00
_cell.angle_beta   90.00
_cell.angle_gamma   90.00
#
_symmetry.space_group_name_H-M   'P 1'
#
loop_
_entity.id
_entity.type
_entity.pdbx_description
1 polymer ?
#
loop_
_entity_poly.entity_id
_entity_poly.type
_entity_poly.pdbx_seq_one_letter_code
_entity_poly.pdbx_strand_id
1 'polypeptide(L)'
;MWSTFKIKSLGEYHDLYVASDVLLLADVFENFRKICLTNYELDPAHLITSPCLAWQACLKMSQQLLELFANINMHLFIEKGIRGGISTICKKYARTNNRYLENYDPSSPSKYIIYLDANNLYGWAMSQALPYGDFK
;
A
#
# COMPACT_ATOMS: atom_id res chain seq x y z
N MET A 1 -17.23 17.51 22.74
CA MET A 1 -15.81 17.92 22.80
C MET A 1 -15.62 19.02 23.83
N TRP A 2 -16.02 20.29 23.58
CA TRP A 2 -15.90 21.38 24.56
C TRP A 2 -16.65 21.13 25.88
N SER A 3 -17.93 20.75 25.80
CA SER A 3 -18.72 20.38 26.99
C SER A 3 -18.20 19.11 27.68
N THR A 4 -17.81 18.11 26.89
CA THR A 4 -17.30 16.81 27.35
C THR A 4 -16.02 16.94 28.17
N PHE A 5 -15.05 17.71 27.67
CA PHE A 5 -13.74 17.92 28.30
C PHE A 5 -13.67 19.20 29.13
N LYS A 6 -14.80 19.91 29.29
CA LYS A 6 -14.93 21.16 30.06
C LYS A 6 -13.93 22.25 29.63
N ILE A 7 -13.71 22.36 28.32
CA ILE A 7 -12.77 23.31 27.71
C ILE A 7 -13.35 24.73 27.79
N LYS A 8 -12.52 25.68 28.21
CA LYS A 8 -12.89 27.09 28.42
C LYS A 8 -12.18 28.05 27.47
N SER A 9 -11.08 27.60 26.84
CA SER A 9 -10.30 28.43 25.92
C SER A 9 -9.85 27.63 24.70
N LEU A 10 -9.52 28.34 23.62
CA LEU A 10 -8.96 27.71 22.43
C LEU A 10 -7.59 27.07 22.69
N GLY A 11 -6.82 27.59 23.66
CA GLY A 11 -5.55 27.00 24.09
C GLY A 11 -5.73 25.62 24.70
N GLU A 12 -6.69 25.47 25.62
CA GLU A 12 -7.02 24.18 26.22
C GLU A 12 -7.53 23.16 25.17
N TYR A 13 -8.25 23.63 24.15
CA TYR A 13 -8.64 22.78 23.02
C TYR A 13 -7.43 22.31 22.20
N HIS A 14 -6.50 23.24 21.89
CA HIS A 14 -5.28 22.93 21.16
C HIS A 14 -4.41 21.91 21.92
N ASP A 15 -4.23 22.10 23.24
CA ASP A 15 -3.43 21.20 24.06
C ASP A 15 -4.02 19.79 24.10
N LEU A 16 -5.36 19.68 24.21
CA LEU A 16 -6.05 18.39 24.12
C LEU A 16 -5.87 17.74 22.75
N TYR A 17 -5.96 18.52 21.67
CA TYR A 17 -5.74 18.02 20.30
C TYR A 17 -4.32 17.47 20.12
N VAL A 18 -3.30 18.24 20.51
CA VAL A 18 -1.90 17.83 20.40
C VAL A 18 -1.63 16.60 21.25
N ALA A 19 -2.13 16.56 22.48
CA ALA A 19 -2.01 15.38 23.33
C ALA A 19 -2.67 14.15 22.67
N SER A 20 -3.86 14.31 22.10
CA SER A 20 -4.56 13.21 21.44
C SER A 20 -3.80 12.72 20.20
N ASP A 21 -3.28 13.62 19.37
CA ASP A 21 -2.51 13.28 18.17
C ASP A 21 -1.24 12.49 18.51
N VAL A 22 -0.49 12.96 19.52
CA VAL A 22 0.73 12.28 20.00
C VAL A 22 0.41 10.91 20.61
N LEU A 23 -0.63 10.82 21.45
CA LEU A 23 -1.00 9.56 22.09
C LEU A 23 -1.50 8.52 21.09
N LEU A 24 -2.30 8.93 20.10
CA LEU A 24 -2.78 8.04 19.04
C LEU A 24 -1.63 7.53 18.17
N LEU A 25 -0.69 8.40 17.81
CA LEU A 25 0.51 8.00 17.08
C LEU A 25 1.36 7.02 17.89
N ALA A 26 1.57 7.30 19.18
CA ALA A 26 2.34 6.43 20.06
C ALA A 26 1.69 5.05 20.19
N ASP A 27 0.38 4.97 20.43
CA ASP A 27 -0.36 3.70 20.55
C ASP A 27 -0.25 2.84 19.28
N VAL A 28 -0.52 3.44 18.11
CA VAL A 28 -0.40 2.76 16.81
C VAL A 28 1.03 2.28 16.58
N PHE A 29 2.03 3.11 16.86
CA PHE A 29 3.42 2.78 16.61
C PHE A 29 3.97 1.71 17.57
N GLU A 30 3.60 1.75 18.86
CA GLU A 30 3.98 0.72 19.82
C GLU A 30 3.36 -0.64 19.47
N ASN A 31 2.10 -0.66 19.04
CA ASN A 31 1.47 -1.88 18.55
C ASN A 31 2.17 -2.39 17.28
N PHE A 32 2.48 -1.51 16.33
CA PHE A 32 3.23 -1.85 15.13
C PHE A 32 4.61 -2.45 15.46
N ARG A 33 5.36 -1.85 16.40
CA ARG A 33 6.64 -2.37 16.90
C ARG A 33 6.49 -3.78 17.47
N LYS A 34 5.51 -4.01 18.34
CA LYS A 34 5.23 -5.33 18.92
C LYS A 34 4.97 -6.37 17.83
N ILE A 35 4.11 -6.06 16.86
CA ILE A 35 3.80 -6.94 15.73
C ILE A 35 5.06 -7.27 14.91
N CYS A 36 5.89 -6.28 14.60
CA CYS A 36 7.10 -6.47 13.80
C CYS A 36 8.14 -7.32 14.54
N LEU A 37 8.33 -7.08 15.83
CA LEU A 37 9.21 -7.88 16.68
C LEU A 37 8.74 -9.32 16.78
N THR A 38 7.44 -9.56 16.92
CA THR A 38 6.89 -10.92 17.01
C THR A 38 6.99 -11.68 15.68
N ASN A 39 6.73 -11.03 14.55
CA ASN A 39 6.65 -11.73 13.26
C ASN A 39 7.98 -11.78 12.49
N TYR A 40 8.83 -10.76 12.63
CA TYR A 40 10.05 -10.60 11.85
C TYR A 40 11.31 -10.52 12.71
N GLU A 41 11.15 -10.37 14.03
CA GLU A 41 12.24 -10.06 14.97
C GLU A 41 13.06 -8.85 14.50
N LEU A 42 12.36 -7.85 13.95
CA LEU A 42 12.90 -6.57 13.51
C LEU A 42 12.15 -5.47 14.24
N ASP A 43 12.89 -4.50 14.80
CA ASP A 43 12.28 -3.31 15.38
C ASP A 43 12.19 -2.19 14.33
N PRO A 44 10.98 -1.74 13.95
CA PRO A 44 10.84 -0.66 12.98
C PRO A 44 11.42 0.67 13.49
N ALA A 45 11.65 0.84 14.80
CA ALA A 45 12.32 2.02 15.34
C ALA A 45 13.81 2.13 14.93
N HIS A 46 14.42 1.04 14.44
CA HIS A 46 15.79 1.05 13.90
C HIS A 46 15.85 1.29 12.40
N LEU A 47 14.71 1.55 11.76
CA LEU A 47 14.59 1.66 10.31
C LEU A 47 13.97 2.99 9.92
N ILE A 48 14.42 3.53 8.79
CA ILE A 48 14.02 4.86 8.34
C ILE A 48 12.57 4.87 7.82
N THR A 49 12.13 3.79 7.17
CA THR A 49 10.81 3.71 6.53
C THR A 49 10.24 2.28 6.54
N SER A 50 8.91 2.17 6.40
CA SER A 50 8.23 0.86 6.31
C SER A 50 8.67 0.00 5.11
N PRO A 51 8.99 0.53 3.92
CA PRO A 51 9.59 -0.27 2.85
C PRO A 51 10.96 -0.86 3.22
N CYS A 52 11.78 -0.15 4.01
CA CYS A 52 13.05 -0.68 4.50
C CYS A 52 12.83 -1.89 5.43
N LEU A 53 11.83 -1.79 6.33
CA LEU A 53 11.39 -2.91 7.15
C LEU A 53 10.90 -4.08 6.29
N ALA A 54 10.00 -3.83 5.35
CA ALA A 54 9.46 -4.88 4.49
C ALA A 54 10.57 -5.58 3.69
N TRP A 55 11.55 -4.82 3.19
CA TRP A 55 12.71 -5.35 2.49
C TRP A 55 13.60 -6.21 3.39
N GLN A 56 13.97 -5.73 4.57
CA GLN A 56 14.79 -6.50 5.51
C GLN A 56 14.05 -7.75 6.00
N ALA A 57 12.76 -7.65 6.29
CA ALA A 57 11.93 -8.80 6.64
C ALA A 57 11.91 -9.83 5.50
N CYS A 58 11.70 -9.39 4.25
CA CYS A 58 11.73 -10.25 3.06
C CYS A 58 13.06 -11.00 2.93
N LEU A 59 14.20 -10.31 3.04
CA LEU A 59 15.52 -10.93 2.97
C LEU A 59 15.76 -11.90 4.13
N LYS A 60 15.39 -11.52 5.36
CA LYS A 60 15.55 -12.35 6.54
C LYS A 60 14.72 -13.63 6.47
N MET A 61 13.48 -13.52 6.00
CA MET A 61 12.55 -14.65 5.89
C MET A 61 12.88 -15.57 4.71
N SER A 62 13.27 -15.01 3.57
CA SER A 62 13.60 -15.80 2.37
C SER A 62 15.00 -16.41 2.42
N GLN A 63 15.92 -15.83 3.20
CA GLN A 63 17.35 -16.19 3.25
C GLN A 63 18.03 -16.16 1.88
N GLN A 64 17.45 -15.43 0.92
CA GLN A 64 17.96 -15.35 -0.43
C GLN A 64 19.18 -14.43 -0.51
N LEU A 65 20.24 -14.91 -1.15
CA LEU A 65 21.40 -14.07 -1.50
C LEU A 65 21.12 -13.39 -2.84
N LEU A 66 21.17 -12.05 -2.84
CA LEU A 66 21.00 -11.24 -4.04
C LEU A 66 22.38 -10.87 -4.60
N GLU A 67 22.57 -11.12 -5.89
CA GLU A 67 23.75 -10.62 -6.60
C GLU A 67 23.64 -9.10 -6.78
N LEU A 68 24.74 -8.40 -6.48
CA LEU A 68 24.84 -6.97 -6.71
C LEU A 68 25.22 -6.68 -8.17
N PHE A 69 24.62 -5.67 -8.77
CA PHE A 69 25.05 -5.21 -10.08
C PHE A 69 26.46 -4.62 -10.02
N ALA A 70 27.42 -5.31 -10.65
CA ALA A 70 28.80 -4.86 -10.72
C ALA A 70 29.04 -3.76 -11.77
N ASN A 71 28.14 -3.63 -12.75
CA ASN A 71 28.29 -2.71 -13.88
C ASN A 71 27.14 -1.71 -13.96
N ILE A 72 27.48 -0.42 -14.09
CA ILE A 72 26.51 0.67 -14.25
C ILE A 72 25.59 0.50 -15.47
N ASN A 73 26.09 -0.10 -16.56
CA ASN A 73 25.27 -0.34 -17.75
C ASN A 73 24.15 -1.35 -17.48
N MET A 74 24.38 -2.34 -16.62
CA MET A 74 23.34 -3.29 -16.20
C MET A 74 22.28 -2.59 -15.36
N HIS A 75 22.72 -1.73 -14.43
CA HIS A 75 21.81 -0.93 -13.61
C HIS A 75 20.91 -0.04 -14.48
N LEU A 76 21.51 0.71 -15.42
CA LEU A 76 20.78 1.59 -16.35
C LEU A 76 19.86 0.80 -17.29
N PHE A 77 20.26 -0.41 -17.71
CA PHE A 77 19.43 -1.28 -18.52
C PHE A 77 18.16 -1.70 -17.75
N ILE A 78 18.30 -2.16 -16.51
CA ILE A 78 17.17 -2.54 -15.65
C ILE A 78 16.29 -1.34 -15.37
N GLU A 79 16.86 -0.21 -14.97
CA GLU A 79 16.11 1.01 -14.67
C GLU A 79 15.29 1.48 -15.88
N LYS A 80 15.88 1.46 -17.08
CA LYS A 80 15.20 1.79 -18.33
C LYS A 80 14.08 0.79 -18.68
N GLY A 81 14.14 -0.44 -18.14
CA GLY A 81 13.13 -1.47 -18.29
C GLY A 81 11.95 -1.35 -17.32
N ILE A 82 12.08 -0.63 -16.20
CA ILE A 82 11.03 -0.52 -15.18
C ILE A 82 9.82 0.22 -15.75
N ARG A 83 8.63 -0.37 -15.59
CA ARG A 83 7.33 0.22 -15.94
C ARG A 83 6.40 0.13 -14.73
N GLY A 84 5.51 1.11 -14.61
CA GLY A 84 4.46 1.11 -13.59
C GLY A 84 3.25 0.27 -14.00
N GLY A 85 2.16 0.41 -13.24
CA GLY A 85 0.89 -0.23 -13.56
C GLY A 85 0.30 0.24 -14.90
N ILE A 86 -0.35 -0.68 -15.61
CA ILE A 86 -1.04 -0.37 -16.86
C ILE A 86 -2.35 0.36 -16.53
N SER A 87 -2.54 1.55 -17.09
CA SER A 87 -3.78 2.31 -17.01
C SER A 87 -4.23 2.67 -18.42
N THR A 88 -5.43 2.23 -18.82
CA THR A 88 -5.92 2.39 -20.19
C THR A 88 -7.42 2.60 -20.23
N ILE A 89 -7.86 3.52 -21.09
CA ILE A 89 -9.27 3.77 -21.37
C ILE A 89 -9.58 3.24 -22.78
N CYS A 90 -10.19 2.05 -22.85
CA CYS A 90 -10.60 1.45 -24.13
C CYS A 90 -11.88 2.08 -24.69
N LYS A 91 -12.72 2.67 -23.82
CA LYS A 91 -13.98 3.33 -24.19
C LYS A 91 -14.22 4.55 -23.31
N LYS A 92 -14.29 5.74 -23.92
CA LYS A 92 -14.42 7.02 -23.20
C LYS A 92 -15.70 7.14 -22.37
N TYR A 93 -16.80 6.53 -22.83
CA TYR A 93 -18.10 6.58 -22.13
C TYR A 93 -18.84 5.25 -22.28
N ALA A 94 -19.30 4.71 -21.17
CA ALA A 94 -20.20 3.56 -21.12
C ALA A 94 -21.36 3.88 -20.19
N ARG A 95 -22.58 3.56 -20.64
CA ARG A 95 -23.80 3.67 -19.84
C ARG A 95 -24.45 2.30 -19.75
N THR A 96 -24.79 1.92 -18.53
CA THR A 96 -25.51 0.69 -18.21
C THR A 96 -27.02 0.87 -18.44
N ASN A 97 -27.72 -0.21 -18.79
CA ASN A 97 -29.17 -0.29 -18.81
C ASN A 97 -29.56 -1.53 -18.01
N ASN A 98 -29.45 -1.41 -16.70
CA ASN A 98 -29.58 -2.52 -15.77
C ASN A 98 -30.92 -2.43 -15.05
N ARG A 99 -31.70 -3.51 -15.07
CA ARG A 99 -33.03 -3.63 -14.44
C ARG A 99 -33.07 -3.30 -12.95
N TYR A 100 -31.93 -3.35 -12.27
CA TYR A 100 -31.80 -3.05 -10.84
C TYR A 100 -31.53 -1.57 -10.54
N LEU A 101 -31.46 -0.72 -11.57
CA LEU A 101 -31.23 0.72 -11.43
C LEU A 101 -32.50 1.52 -11.72
N GLU A 102 -32.67 2.66 -11.06
CA GLU A 102 -33.86 3.52 -11.17
C GLU A 102 -34.12 4.04 -12.59
N ASN A 103 -33.07 4.16 -13.40
CA ASN A 103 -33.15 4.68 -14.76
C ASN A 103 -33.22 3.58 -15.84
N TYR A 104 -33.69 2.38 -15.48
CA TYR A 104 -33.88 1.28 -16.41
C TYR A 104 -34.96 1.62 -17.46
N ASP A 105 -34.62 1.39 -18.72
CA ASP A 105 -35.55 1.53 -19.84
C ASP A 105 -35.88 0.13 -20.39
N PRO A 106 -37.14 -0.35 -20.25
CA PRO A 106 -37.55 -1.65 -20.75
C PRO A 106 -37.59 -1.74 -22.28
N SER A 107 -37.61 -0.61 -22.99
CA SER A 107 -37.57 -0.59 -24.46
C SER A 107 -36.16 -0.77 -25.02
N SER A 108 -35.13 -0.59 -24.19
CA SER A 108 -33.73 -0.72 -24.56
C SER A 108 -33.14 -2.07 -24.12
N PRO A 109 -32.15 -2.64 -24.83
CA PRO A 109 -31.50 -3.89 -24.42
C PRO A 109 -30.76 -3.72 -23.09
N SER A 110 -30.76 -4.78 -22.27
CA SER A 110 -30.04 -4.76 -21.00
C SER A 110 -28.52 -4.66 -21.22
N LYS A 111 -27.86 -3.79 -20.45
CA LYS A 111 -26.41 -3.60 -20.48
C LYS A 111 -25.90 -3.55 -19.05
N TYR A 112 -24.74 -4.15 -18.80
CA TYR A 112 -24.11 -4.23 -17.48
C TYR A 112 -22.65 -3.79 -17.58
N ILE A 113 -22.12 -3.24 -16.49
CA ILE A 113 -20.70 -2.94 -16.32
C ILE A 113 -20.22 -3.77 -15.14
N ILE A 114 -19.12 -4.48 -15.32
CA ILE A 114 -18.48 -5.28 -14.26
C ILE A 114 -17.23 -4.57 -13.77
N TYR A 115 -17.03 -4.57 -12.45
CA TYR A 115 -15.79 -4.14 -11.82
C TYR A 115 -15.07 -5.38 -11.32
N LEU A 116 -13.84 -5.59 -11.82
CA LEU A 116 -12.97 -6.68 -11.42
C LEU A 116 -11.70 -6.10 -10.82
N ASP A 117 -11.30 -6.61 -9.67
CA ASP A 117 -10.12 -6.17 -8.95
C ASP A 117 -9.33 -7.39 -8.46
N ALA A 118 -8.00 -7.33 -8.58
CA ALA A 118 -7.13 -8.42 -8.20
C ALA A 118 -6.65 -8.22 -6.76
N ASN A 119 -7.05 -9.14 -5.87
CA ASN A 119 -6.60 -9.13 -4.48
C ASN A 119 -5.07 -9.32 -4.40
N ASN A 120 -4.36 -8.32 -3.88
CA ASN A 120 -2.90 -8.35 -3.69
C ASN A 120 -2.11 -8.72 -4.97
N LEU A 121 -2.39 -8.03 -6.08
CA LEU A 121 -1.76 -8.28 -7.38
C LEU A 121 -0.22 -8.37 -7.31
N TYR A 122 0.43 -7.38 -6.67
CA TYR A 122 1.89 -7.38 -6.56
C TYR A 122 2.41 -8.48 -5.64
N GLY A 123 1.73 -8.78 -4.52
CA GLY A 123 2.15 -9.89 -3.65
C GLY A 123 2.06 -11.25 -4.36
N TRP A 124 1.02 -11.46 -5.19
CA TRP A 124 0.93 -12.65 -6.04
C TRP A 124 2.06 -12.71 -7.07
N ALA A 125 2.37 -11.58 -7.74
CA ALA A 125 3.47 -11.50 -8.70
C ALA A 125 4.84 -11.74 -8.04
N MET A 126 5.04 -11.22 -6.83
CA MET A 126 6.25 -11.43 -6.03
C MET A 126 6.42 -12.87 -5.52
N SER A 127 5.35 -13.67 -5.55
CA SER A 127 5.40 -15.10 -5.21
C SER A 127 5.81 -15.97 -6.39
N GLN A 128 5.98 -15.40 -7.59
CA GLN A 128 6.46 -16.11 -8.77
C GLN A 128 8.00 -16.15 -8.80
N ALA A 129 8.56 -16.89 -9.76
CA ALA A 129 10.00 -16.90 -9.98
C ALA A 129 10.50 -15.50 -10.38
N LEU A 130 11.42 -14.95 -9.59
CA LEU A 130 12.04 -13.65 -9.81
C LEU A 130 13.55 -13.79 -10.01
N PRO A 131 14.17 -12.90 -10.81
CA PRO A 131 15.62 -12.90 -10.97
C PRO A 131 16.32 -12.42 -9.69
N TYR A 132 17.35 -13.14 -9.26
CA TYR A 132 18.14 -12.81 -8.06
C TYR A 132 19.66 -12.84 -8.28
N GLY A 133 20.13 -13.36 -9.43
CA GLY A 133 21.55 -13.47 -9.77
C GLY A 133 21.78 -14.08 -11.16
N ASP A 134 23.05 -14.37 -11.45
CA ASP A 134 23.63 -14.79 -12.72
C ASP A 134 23.36 -13.80 -13.87
N PHE A 135 23.42 -12.50 -13.56
CA PHE A 135 23.19 -11.44 -14.53
C PHE A 135 24.33 -11.35 -15.55
N LYS A 136 24.01 -11.20 -16.84
CA LYS A 136 24.98 -11.13 -17.95
C LYS A 136 24.75 -9.93 -18.84
#